data_AF-A0A1Z3N7D1-F1
#
_entry.id   AF-A0A1Z3N7D1-F1
#
_cell.length_a   1.000
_cell.length_b   1.000
_cell.length_c   1.000
_cell.angle_alpha   90.00
_cell.angle_beta   90.00
_cell.angle_gamma   90.00
#
_symmetry.space_group_name_H-M   'P 1'
#
loop_
_entity.id
_entity.type
_entity.pdbx_description
1 polymer ?
#
loop_
_entity_poly.entity_id
_entity_poly.type
_entity_poly.pdbx_seq_one_letter_code
_entity_poly.pdbx_strand_id
1 'polypeptide(L)'
;MKALVTVLLTLLIAAQGFTAETTSTPPRTAGDYALNFGAVYVAQWSVYLVTQEKTIADHGSWDNFTSYPFKPEFDKDSFDYNIFKHALAGQYYYLFYRYRGYTETEAFAWTFLSSLAFEFAVETYTEPPSFQDIYQTPVFGTLVGMGFERVSHHLRGQDSAWMRALGYALNPFALLSNYPQELAAMPNVGTDSLGLNLSWRY
;
A
#
# COMPACT_ATOMS: atom_id res chain seq x y z
N MET A 1 6.44 -14.43 -19.03
CA MET A 1 6.30 -15.33 -17.86
C MET A 1 7.58 -15.48 -17.04
N LYS A 2 8.72 -15.92 -17.60
CA LYS A 2 9.94 -16.17 -16.79
C LYS A 2 10.48 -14.91 -16.08
N ALA A 3 10.50 -13.75 -16.75
CA ALA A 3 10.97 -12.50 -16.16
C ALA A 3 10.09 -12.00 -15.00
N LEU A 4 8.76 -12.11 -15.13
CA LEU A 4 7.82 -11.70 -14.08
C LEU A 4 7.96 -12.57 -12.82
N VAL A 5 8.12 -13.90 -13.01
CA VAL A 5 8.38 -14.84 -11.92
C VAL A 5 9.72 -14.56 -11.25
N THR A 6 10.76 -14.22 -12.03
CA THR A 6 12.07 -13.85 -11.48
C THR A 6 12.00 -12.54 -10.69
N VAL A 7 11.31 -11.51 -11.17
CA VAL A 7 11.13 -10.24 -10.45
C VAL A 7 10.33 -10.45 -9.16
N LEU A 8 9.22 -11.19 -9.22
CA LEU A 8 8.42 -11.54 -8.04
C LEU A 8 9.23 -12.34 -7.01
N LEU A 9 10.01 -13.34 -7.44
CA LEU A 9 10.90 -14.08 -6.54
C LEU A 9 11.99 -13.19 -5.94
N THR A 10 12.57 -12.30 -6.75
CA THR A 10 13.67 -11.41 -6.29
C THR A 10 13.15 -10.38 -5.30
N LEU A 11 11.92 -9.88 -5.48
CA LEU A 11 11.25 -9.01 -4.52
C LEU A 11 10.81 -9.78 -3.26
N LEU A 12 10.36 -11.04 -3.40
CA LEU A 12 10.09 -11.92 -2.25
C LEU A 12 11.36 -12.17 -1.41
N ILE A 13 12.49 -12.40 -2.08
CA ILE A 13 13.80 -12.63 -1.44
C ILE A 13 14.33 -11.31 -0.83
N ALA A 14 14.15 -10.18 -1.50
CA ALA A 14 14.51 -8.87 -0.96
C ALA A 14 13.67 -8.53 0.28
N ALA A 15 12.37 -8.87 0.29
CA ALA A 15 11.51 -8.73 1.46
C ALA A 15 11.96 -9.62 2.63
N GLN A 16 12.59 -10.76 2.36
CA GLN A 16 13.20 -11.62 3.39
C GLN A 16 14.55 -11.09 3.90
N GLY A 17 15.25 -10.25 3.13
CA GLY A 17 16.57 -9.71 3.45
C GLY A 17 16.60 -8.49 4.37
N PHE A 18 15.45 -7.90 4.70
CA PHE A 18 15.34 -6.73 5.59
C PHE A 18 15.06 -7.06 7.06
N THR A 19 15.22 -8.32 7.48
CA THR A 19 14.92 -8.72 8.85
C THR A 19 16.08 -8.43 9.81
N ALA A 20 16.01 -7.29 10.51
CA ALA A 20 16.51 -7.17 11.88
C ALA A 20 15.81 -6.01 12.63
N GLU A 21 14.48 -5.95 12.60
CA GLU A 21 13.72 -5.27 13.64
C GLU A 21 13.07 -6.35 14.51
N THR A 22 13.49 -6.42 15.77
CA THR A 22 12.92 -7.33 16.77
C THR A 22 11.50 -6.90 17.11
N THR A 23 10.55 -7.26 16.25
CA THR A 23 9.13 -7.17 16.57
C THR A 23 8.75 -8.35 17.46
N SER A 24 7.98 -8.08 18.51
CA SER A 24 7.41 -9.09 19.43
C SER A 24 6.35 -9.99 18.77
N THR A 25 6.14 -9.86 17.46
CA THR A 25 5.12 -10.59 16.71
C THR A 25 5.73 -11.91 16.19
N PRO A 26 5.08 -13.07 16.39
CA PRO A 26 5.58 -14.32 15.85
C PRO A 26 5.80 -14.21 14.33
N PRO A 27 6.87 -14.82 13.79
CA PRO A 27 7.20 -14.70 12.38
C PRO A 27 6.03 -15.19 11.51
N ARG A 28 5.62 -14.35 10.56
CA ARG A 28 4.52 -14.67 9.63
C ARG A 28 4.89 -15.85 8.74
N THR A 29 3.93 -16.74 8.51
CA THR A 29 4.10 -17.85 7.59
C THR A 29 3.94 -17.37 6.14
N ALA A 30 4.43 -18.15 5.17
CA ALA A 30 4.17 -17.89 3.75
C ALA A 30 2.66 -17.84 3.43
N GLY A 31 1.84 -18.62 4.16
CA GLY A 31 0.38 -18.59 4.05
C GLY A 31 -0.21 -17.25 4.48
N ASP A 32 0.30 -16.65 5.55
CA ASP A 32 -0.16 -15.34 6.02
C ASP A 32 0.14 -14.24 4.99
N TYR A 33 1.34 -14.25 4.41
CA TYR A 33 1.71 -13.32 3.33
C TYR A 33 0.78 -13.47 2.13
N ALA A 34 0.55 -14.71 1.68
CA ALA A 34 -0.32 -14.99 0.54
C ALA A 34 -1.78 -14.57 0.81
N LEU A 35 -2.31 -14.84 2.00
CA LEU A 35 -3.66 -14.44 2.39
C LEU A 35 -3.82 -12.92 2.44
N ASN A 36 -2.86 -12.22 3.04
CA ASN A 36 -2.89 -10.75 3.13
C ASN A 36 -2.81 -10.11 1.75
N PHE A 37 -1.89 -10.58 0.90
CA PHE A 37 -1.79 -10.12 -0.48
C PHE A 37 -3.05 -10.44 -1.30
N GLY A 38 -3.58 -11.66 -1.17
CA GLY A 38 -4.82 -12.06 -1.82
C GLY A 38 -6.01 -11.20 -1.40
N ALA A 39 -6.10 -10.80 -0.13
CA ALA A 39 -7.14 -9.90 0.35
C ALA A 39 -7.06 -8.52 -0.31
N VAL A 40 -5.87 -7.93 -0.40
CA VAL A 40 -5.65 -6.66 -1.13
C VAL A 40 -5.99 -6.83 -2.60
N TYR A 41 -5.56 -7.92 -3.23
CA TYR A 41 -5.80 -8.18 -4.64
C TYR A 41 -7.28 -8.37 -4.98
N VAL A 42 -8.04 -9.08 -4.13
CA VAL A 42 -9.50 -9.19 -4.28
C VAL A 42 -10.18 -7.84 -4.08
N ALA A 43 -9.73 -7.04 -3.12
CA ALA A 43 -10.27 -5.70 -2.90
C ALA A 43 -10.01 -4.78 -4.11
N GLN A 44 -8.82 -4.85 -4.69
CA GLN A 44 -8.45 -4.13 -5.91
C GLN A 44 -9.40 -4.45 -7.06
N TRP A 45 -9.58 -5.74 -7.38
CA TRP A 45 -10.54 -6.16 -8.41
C TRP A 45 -11.96 -5.70 -8.09
N SER A 46 -12.40 -5.84 -6.84
CA SER A 46 -13.76 -5.48 -6.43
C SER A 46 -14.01 -3.98 -6.61
N VAL A 47 -13.07 -3.13 -6.19
CA VAL A 47 -13.15 -1.68 -6.38
C VAL A 47 -13.14 -1.36 -7.87
N TYR A 48 -12.20 -1.93 -8.62
CA TYR A 48 -12.05 -1.67 -10.05
C TYR A 48 -13.32 -2.01 -10.85
N LEU A 49 -13.91 -3.19 -10.62
CA LEU A 49 -15.15 -3.61 -11.26
C LEU A 49 -16.33 -2.69 -10.94
N VAL A 50 -16.38 -2.13 -9.72
CA VAL A 50 -17.46 -1.22 -9.29
C VAL A 50 -17.26 0.20 -9.81
N THR A 51 -16.02 0.69 -9.86
CA THR A 51 -15.74 2.09 -10.17
C THR A 51 -15.47 2.34 -11.66
N GLN A 52 -15.03 1.33 -12.41
CA GLN A 52 -14.58 1.46 -13.80
C GLN A 52 -15.51 0.77 -14.81
N GLU A 53 -16.81 0.67 -14.50
CA GLU A 53 -17.81 -0.02 -15.35
C GLU A 53 -17.74 0.43 -16.82
N LYS A 54 -17.65 1.75 -17.07
CA LYS A 54 -17.57 2.30 -18.42
C LYS A 54 -16.26 1.92 -19.13
N THR A 55 -15.13 2.10 -18.46
CA THR A 55 -13.81 1.76 -19.02
C THR A 55 -13.72 0.27 -19.34
N ILE A 56 -14.29 -0.58 -18.48
CA ILE A 56 -14.41 -2.02 -18.71
C ILE A 56 -15.29 -2.31 -19.92
N ALA A 57 -16.44 -1.64 -20.07
CA ALA A 57 -17.33 -1.83 -21.21
C ALA A 57 -16.69 -1.40 -22.54
N ASP A 58 -15.91 -0.32 -22.53
CA ASP A 58 -15.31 0.27 -23.73
C ASP A 58 -13.98 -0.41 -24.14
N HIS A 59 -13.18 -0.86 -23.17
CA HIS A 59 -11.79 -1.29 -23.39
C HIS A 59 -11.42 -2.65 -22.78
N GLY A 60 -12.30 -3.28 -21.99
CA GLY A 60 -12.05 -4.55 -21.33
C GLY A 60 -11.81 -5.70 -22.30
N SER A 61 -10.62 -6.29 -22.25
CA SER A 61 -10.28 -7.47 -23.05
C SER A 61 -9.21 -8.34 -22.41
N TRP A 62 -9.37 -9.66 -22.52
CA TRP A 62 -8.35 -10.62 -22.10
C TRP A 62 -7.12 -10.59 -23.02
N ASP A 63 -7.26 -10.15 -24.26
CA ASP A 63 -6.14 -10.04 -25.22
C ASP A 63 -5.13 -8.98 -24.79
N ASN A 64 -5.56 -8.01 -23.97
CA ASN A 64 -4.72 -6.93 -23.45
C ASN A 64 -3.56 -7.47 -22.60
N PHE A 65 -3.78 -8.57 -21.86
CA PHE A 65 -2.72 -9.24 -21.08
C PHE A 65 -1.57 -9.81 -21.93
N THR A 66 -1.78 -9.99 -23.24
CA THR A 66 -0.71 -10.40 -24.16
C THR A 66 -0.12 -9.22 -24.92
N SER A 67 -0.88 -8.14 -25.07
CA SER A 67 -0.57 -7.01 -25.94
C SER A 67 0.14 -5.85 -25.25
N TYR A 68 -0.18 -5.61 -23.97
CA TYR A 68 0.27 -4.44 -23.20
C TYR A 68 1.48 -4.62 -22.28
N PRO A 69 1.85 -5.81 -21.75
CA PRO A 69 2.94 -5.91 -20.77
C PRO A 69 4.30 -5.38 -21.22
N PHE A 70 4.50 -5.19 -22.53
CA PHE A 70 5.73 -4.66 -23.12
C PHE A 70 5.53 -3.29 -23.80
N LYS A 71 4.37 -2.66 -23.62
CA LYS A 71 4.02 -1.33 -24.14
C LYS A 71 3.52 -0.39 -23.03
N PRO A 72 4.27 -0.22 -21.93
CA PRO A 72 3.90 0.75 -20.91
C PRO A 72 3.86 2.17 -21.50
N GLU A 73 2.81 2.90 -21.16
CA GLU A 73 2.62 4.29 -21.59
C GLU A 73 2.79 5.23 -20.38
N PHE A 74 3.05 6.51 -20.66
CA PHE A 74 2.78 7.56 -19.68
C PHE A 74 1.31 7.91 -19.82
N ASP A 75 0.56 7.81 -18.73
CA ASP A 75 -0.86 8.11 -18.70
C ASP A 75 -1.13 9.57 -19.14
N LYS A 76 -2.23 9.76 -19.87
CA LYS A 76 -2.64 11.00 -20.54
C LYS A 76 -3.67 11.80 -19.73
N ASP A 77 -4.13 11.29 -18.59
CA ASP A 77 -5.03 12.00 -17.69
C ASP A 77 -4.35 13.20 -17.01
N SER A 78 -5.16 14.12 -16.48
CA SER A 78 -4.63 15.30 -15.78
C SER A 78 -3.80 14.86 -14.56
N PHE A 79 -2.49 15.12 -14.61
CA PHE A 79 -1.48 14.75 -13.62
C PHE A 79 -1.92 14.85 -12.15
N ASP A 80 -2.60 15.94 -11.77
CA ASP A 80 -3.03 16.21 -10.39
C ASP A 80 -4.15 15.29 -9.88
N TYR A 81 -5.05 14.85 -10.76
CA TYR A 81 -6.15 13.96 -10.37
C TYR A 81 -5.68 12.52 -10.23
N ASN A 82 -4.72 12.11 -11.08
CA ASN A 82 -4.19 10.77 -11.07
C ASN A 82 -3.35 10.52 -9.80
N ILE A 83 -2.40 11.41 -9.50
CA ILE A 83 -1.53 11.29 -8.31
C ILE A 83 -2.32 11.22 -6.99
N PHE A 84 -3.45 11.95 -6.87
CA PHE A 84 -4.27 11.92 -5.66
C PHE A 84 -4.95 10.55 -5.46
N LYS A 85 -5.54 9.98 -6.52
CA LYS A 85 -6.16 8.65 -6.45
C LYS A 85 -5.13 7.57 -6.13
N HIS A 86 -3.98 7.58 -6.82
CA HIS A 86 -2.92 6.61 -6.59
C HIS A 86 -2.33 6.75 -5.18
N ALA A 87 -2.14 7.97 -4.68
CA ALA A 87 -1.71 8.18 -3.31
C ALA A 87 -2.74 7.62 -2.31
N LEU A 88 -4.03 7.85 -2.51
CA LEU A 88 -5.07 7.28 -1.63
C LEU A 88 -5.14 5.75 -1.73
N ALA A 89 -5.00 5.17 -2.93
CA ALA A 89 -4.99 3.72 -3.11
C ALA A 89 -3.79 3.08 -2.38
N GLY A 90 -2.58 3.62 -2.62
CA GLY A 90 -1.36 3.16 -1.94
C GLY A 90 -1.40 3.35 -0.42
N GLN A 91 -2.07 4.40 0.07
CA GLN A 91 -2.31 4.62 1.49
C GLN A 91 -3.11 3.46 2.11
N TYR A 92 -4.18 3.00 1.45
CA TYR A 92 -4.95 1.87 1.95
C TYR A 92 -4.15 0.56 1.95
N TYR A 93 -3.34 0.32 0.93
CA TYR A 93 -2.46 -0.85 0.90
C TYR A 93 -1.49 -0.82 2.09
N TYR A 94 -0.82 0.32 2.29
CA TYR A 94 0.14 0.49 3.39
C TYR A 94 -0.51 0.27 4.76
N LEU A 95 -1.63 0.94 5.02
CA LEU A 95 -2.34 0.82 6.29
C LEU A 95 -2.86 -0.60 6.54
N PHE A 96 -3.33 -1.29 5.50
CA PHE A 96 -3.73 -2.68 5.63
C PHE A 96 -2.57 -3.54 6.13
N TYR A 97 -1.40 -3.49 5.49
CA TYR A 97 -0.24 -4.28 5.91
C TYR A 97 0.25 -3.90 7.31
N ARG A 98 0.33 -2.61 7.64
CA ARG A 98 0.66 -2.14 9.00
C ARG A 98 -0.25 -2.77 10.06
N TYR A 99 -1.55 -2.80 9.79
CA TYR A 99 -2.55 -3.38 10.71
C TYR A 99 -2.71 -4.90 10.59
N ARG A 100 -1.84 -5.55 9.81
CA ARG A 100 -1.61 -7.00 9.79
C ARG A 100 -0.27 -7.39 10.42
N GLY A 101 0.37 -6.46 11.15
CA GLY A 101 1.60 -6.73 11.87
C GLY A 101 2.88 -6.36 11.14
N TYR A 102 2.81 -5.80 9.92
CA TYR A 102 3.99 -5.55 9.08
C TYR A 102 4.77 -4.35 9.61
N THR A 103 6.10 -4.41 9.61
CA THR A 103 6.94 -3.23 9.88
C THR A 103 6.69 -2.15 8.83
N GLU A 104 7.15 -0.92 9.05
CA GLU A 104 6.98 0.14 8.04
C GLU A 104 7.64 -0.24 6.70
N THR A 105 8.82 -0.85 6.75
CA THR A 105 9.56 -1.32 5.56
C THR A 105 8.85 -2.49 4.87
N GLU A 106 8.38 -3.48 5.64
CA GLU A 106 7.59 -4.57 5.08
C GLU A 106 6.31 -4.04 4.42
N ALA A 107 5.58 -3.16 5.11
CA ALA A 107 4.36 -2.56 4.58
C ALA A 107 4.61 -1.77 3.30
N PHE A 108 5.71 -1.02 3.20
CA PHE A 108 6.14 -0.36 1.96
C PHE A 108 6.40 -1.38 0.84
N ALA A 109 7.18 -2.43 1.09
CA ALA A 109 7.49 -3.45 0.10
C ALA A 109 6.22 -4.16 -0.41
N TRP A 110 5.29 -4.47 0.48
CA TRP A 110 4.02 -5.10 0.11
C TRP A 110 3.03 -4.14 -0.55
N THR A 111 3.09 -2.85 -0.23
CA THR A 111 2.39 -1.79 -0.97
C THR A 111 2.91 -1.68 -2.41
N PHE A 112 4.23 -1.73 -2.58
CA PHE A 112 4.87 -1.77 -3.90
C PHE A 112 4.44 -2.99 -4.71
N LEU A 113 4.49 -4.19 -4.12
CA LEU A 113 4.03 -5.42 -4.76
C LEU A 113 2.54 -5.37 -5.13
N SER A 114 1.70 -4.84 -4.25
CA SER A 114 0.26 -4.69 -4.52
C SER A 114 -0.02 -3.67 -5.62
N SER A 115 0.74 -2.58 -5.67
CA SER A 115 0.64 -1.59 -6.73
C SER A 115 1.04 -2.20 -8.08
N LEU A 116 2.18 -2.92 -8.13
CA LEU A 116 2.57 -3.65 -9.34
C LEU A 116 1.51 -4.67 -9.79
N ALA A 117 0.89 -5.39 -8.84
CA ALA A 117 -0.17 -6.34 -9.16
C ALA A 117 -1.41 -5.64 -9.73
N PHE A 118 -1.74 -4.45 -9.25
CA PHE A 118 -2.82 -3.64 -9.81
C PHE A 118 -2.52 -3.25 -11.26
N GLU A 119 -1.40 -2.58 -11.50
CA GLU A 119 -0.99 -2.09 -12.83
C GLU A 119 -0.95 -3.21 -13.88
N PHE A 120 -0.26 -4.31 -13.56
CA PHE A 120 0.02 -5.38 -14.52
C PHE A 120 -1.05 -6.48 -14.58
N ALA A 121 -2.00 -6.51 -13.64
CA ALA A 121 -3.02 -7.55 -13.61
C ALA A 121 -4.46 -7.01 -13.62
N VAL A 122 -4.74 -5.90 -12.93
CA VAL A 122 -6.09 -5.34 -12.86
C VAL A 122 -6.29 -4.33 -14.00
N GLU A 123 -5.44 -3.30 -14.04
CA GLU A 123 -5.57 -2.21 -15.01
C GLU A 123 -5.23 -2.65 -16.44
N THR A 124 -4.28 -3.58 -16.59
CA THR A 124 -3.97 -4.24 -17.87
C THR A 124 -5.20 -4.84 -18.56
N TYR A 125 -6.28 -5.11 -17.83
CA TYR A 125 -7.53 -5.58 -18.45
C TYR A 125 -8.14 -4.54 -19.40
N THR A 126 -7.95 -3.25 -19.17
CA THR A 126 -8.51 -2.17 -20.01
C THR A 126 -7.45 -1.26 -20.62
N GLU A 127 -6.33 -1.05 -19.95
CA GLU A 127 -5.36 -0.01 -20.28
C GLU A 127 -3.92 -0.53 -20.17
N PRO A 128 -2.96 0.02 -20.93
CA PRO A 128 -1.55 -0.34 -20.75
C PRO A 128 -1.02 0.09 -19.37
N PRO A 129 -0.13 -0.70 -18.73
CA PRO A 129 0.47 -0.33 -17.45
C PRO A 129 1.15 1.05 -17.50
N SER A 130 0.99 1.82 -16.43
CA SER A 130 1.51 3.18 -16.35
C SER A 130 2.88 3.23 -15.66
N PHE A 131 3.88 3.80 -16.33
CA PHE A 131 5.22 3.91 -15.74
C PHE A 131 5.27 4.74 -14.46
N GLN A 132 4.43 5.77 -14.39
CA GLN A 132 4.44 6.68 -13.25
C GLN A 132 3.79 6.04 -12.03
N ASP A 133 2.72 5.29 -12.24
CA ASP A 133 1.93 4.73 -11.15
C ASP A 133 2.65 3.59 -10.43
N ILE A 134 3.59 2.92 -11.12
CA ILE A 134 4.53 1.96 -10.53
C ILE A 134 5.35 2.55 -9.37
N TYR A 135 5.73 3.84 -9.43
CA TYR A 135 6.48 4.47 -8.34
C TYR A 135 5.64 5.46 -7.52
N GLN A 136 4.70 6.16 -8.13
CA GLN A 136 3.87 7.17 -7.44
C GLN A 136 2.95 6.53 -6.40
N THR A 137 2.23 5.46 -6.78
CA THR A 137 1.30 4.74 -5.89
C THR A 137 2.00 4.28 -4.62
N PRO A 138 3.09 3.48 -4.68
CA PRO A 138 3.70 2.99 -3.47
C PRO A 138 4.47 4.05 -2.67
N VAL A 139 5.12 5.02 -3.33
CA VAL A 139 5.90 6.04 -2.63
C VAL A 139 4.97 7.05 -1.96
N PHE A 140 4.11 7.73 -2.71
CA PHE A 140 3.22 8.74 -2.15
C PHE A 140 2.15 8.11 -1.27
N GLY A 141 1.61 6.96 -1.66
CA GLY A 141 0.63 6.27 -0.83
C GLY A 141 1.20 5.83 0.51
N THR A 142 2.44 5.36 0.57
CA THR A 142 3.10 5.06 1.86
C THR A 142 3.27 6.31 2.72
N LEU A 143 3.72 7.43 2.14
CA LEU A 143 3.87 8.68 2.89
C LEU A 143 2.55 9.16 3.50
N VAL A 144 1.47 9.14 2.70
CA VAL A 144 0.12 9.48 3.17
C VAL A 144 -0.34 8.45 4.22
N GLY A 145 -0.06 7.16 4.00
CA GLY A 145 -0.39 6.06 4.91
C GLY A 145 0.23 6.23 6.29
N MET A 146 1.53 6.53 6.34
CA MET A 146 2.25 6.83 7.59
C MET A 146 1.64 8.05 8.31
N GLY A 147 1.23 9.08 7.56
CA GLY A 147 0.53 10.25 8.13
C GLY A 147 -0.81 9.86 8.76
N PHE A 148 -1.64 9.12 8.02
CA PHE A 148 -2.96 8.68 8.49
C PHE A 148 -2.86 7.70 9.65
N GLU A 149 -1.85 6.82 9.67
CA GLU A 149 -1.57 5.94 10.79
C GLU A 149 -1.35 6.73 12.09
N ARG A 150 -0.46 7.72 12.05
CA ARG A 150 -0.11 8.56 13.20
C ARG A 150 -1.28 9.40 13.67
N VAL A 151 -1.98 10.07 12.74
CA VAL A 151 -3.15 10.89 13.06
C VAL A 151 -4.28 10.04 13.63
N SER A 152 -4.56 8.88 13.01
CA SER A 152 -5.55 7.93 13.53
C SER A 152 -5.22 7.51 14.95
N HIS A 153 -3.97 7.11 15.21
CA HIS A 153 -3.56 6.71 16.55
C HIS A 153 -3.74 7.84 17.57
N HIS A 154 -3.29 9.05 17.23
CA HIS A 154 -3.43 10.22 18.10
C HIS A 154 -4.91 10.52 18.42
N LEU A 155 -5.78 10.48 17.43
CA LEU A 155 -7.22 10.74 17.58
C LEU A 155 -7.93 9.65 18.38
N ARG A 156 -7.54 8.38 18.22
CA ARG A 156 -8.10 7.25 18.97
C ARG A 156 -7.69 7.24 20.44
N GLY A 157 -6.59 7.89 20.80
CA GLY A 157 -6.14 8.06 22.18
C GLY A 157 -6.84 9.18 22.96
N GLN A 158 -7.72 9.96 22.32
CA GLN A 158 -8.44 11.05 22.96
C GLN A 158 -9.67 10.55 23.73
N ASP A 159 -10.06 11.24 24.81
CA ASP A 159 -11.27 10.91 25.58
C ASP A 159 -12.57 11.19 24.79
N SER A 160 -12.51 12.09 23.81
CA SER A 160 -13.66 12.49 23.00
C SER A 160 -14.11 11.41 22.01
N ALA A 161 -15.38 11.00 22.10
CA ALA A 161 -15.96 9.99 21.23
C ALA A 161 -15.90 10.35 19.73
N TRP A 162 -16.10 11.62 19.35
CA TRP A 162 -16.05 12.03 17.95
C TRP A 162 -14.61 11.99 17.40
N MET A 163 -13.61 12.33 18.22
CA MET A 163 -12.20 12.24 17.82
C MET A 163 -11.82 10.78 17.59
N ARG A 164 -12.24 9.88 18.49
CA ARG A 164 -12.05 8.44 18.32
C ARG A 164 -12.72 7.94 17.04
N ALA A 165 -13.94 8.37 16.76
CA ALA A 165 -14.66 8.02 15.52
C ALA A 165 -13.91 8.49 14.27
N LEU A 166 -13.39 9.72 14.24
CA LEU A 166 -12.55 10.20 13.15
C LEU A 166 -11.25 9.40 13.01
N GLY A 167 -10.64 9.01 14.12
CA GLY A 167 -9.46 8.16 14.11
C GLY A 167 -9.70 6.82 13.42
N TYR A 168 -10.86 6.18 13.68
CA TYR A 168 -11.27 4.98 12.94
C TYR A 168 -11.67 5.26 11.49
N ALA A 169 -12.25 6.42 11.19
CA ALA A 169 -12.59 6.79 9.82
C ALA A 169 -11.35 6.98 8.94
N LEU A 170 -10.30 7.63 9.46
CA LEU A 170 -9.03 7.80 8.76
C LEU A 170 -8.31 6.46 8.56
N ASN A 171 -8.41 5.54 9.52
CA ASN A 171 -7.82 4.23 9.39
C ASN A 171 -8.78 3.13 9.88
N PRO A 172 -9.65 2.63 9.01
CA PRO A 172 -10.62 1.62 9.37
C PRO A 172 -9.96 0.28 9.72
N PHE A 173 -8.74 0.02 9.25
CA PHE A 173 -8.00 -1.19 9.60
C PHE A 173 -7.59 -1.24 11.07
N ALA A 174 -7.69 -0.12 11.81
CA ALA A 174 -7.58 -0.11 13.27
C ALA A 174 -8.66 -0.91 14.00
N LEU A 175 -9.70 -1.36 13.30
CA LEU A 175 -10.68 -2.31 13.81
C LEU A 175 -10.22 -3.77 13.68
N LEU A 176 -9.16 -4.06 12.92
CA LEU A 176 -8.59 -5.40 12.80
C LEU A 176 -7.77 -5.73 14.05
N SER A 177 -7.83 -6.99 14.50
CA SER A 177 -7.30 -7.44 15.79
C SER A 177 -5.76 -7.49 15.89
N ASN A 178 -5.01 -7.14 14.84
CA ASN A 178 -3.60 -7.51 14.69
C ASN A 178 -2.64 -6.31 14.48
N TYR A 179 -2.95 -5.15 15.08
CA TYR A 179 -2.04 -3.99 15.03
C TYR A 179 -0.83 -4.19 15.95
N PRO A 180 0.42 -4.13 15.42
CA PRO A 180 1.59 -4.07 16.27
C PRO A 180 1.59 -2.70 16.95
N GLN A 181 1.62 -2.67 18.29
CA GLN A 181 1.52 -1.45 19.10
C GLN A 181 2.78 -0.55 19.00
N GLU A 182 3.72 -0.88 18.10
CA GLU A 182 4.98 -0.16 17.91
C GLU A 182 4.83 0.88 16.79
N LEU A 183 4.49 2.10 17.19
CA LEU A 183 4.60 3.30 16.35
C LEU A 183 6.05 3.78 16.31
N ALA A 184 6.84 3.23 15.39
CA ALA A 184 8.23 3.58 15.21
C ALA A 184 8.41 4.64 14.13
N ALA A 185 7.98 5.88 14.40
CA ALA A 185 8.59 7.12 13.89
C ALA A 185 7.68 8.32 14.22
N MET A 186 8.20 9.29 14.98
CA MET A 186 7.56 10.61 15.13
C MET A 186 8.54 11.67 14.60
N PRO A 187 8.14 12.56 13.66
CA PRO A 187 8.94 13.74 13.36
C PRO A 187 8.93 14.67 14.58
N ASN A 188 10.10 14.99 15.12
CA ASN A 188 10.25 15.94 16.21
C ASN A 188 10.60 17.32 15.63
N VAL A 189 9.70 18.29 15.76
CA VAL A 189 9.98 19.69 15.44
C VAL A 189 10.24 20.43 16.76
N GLY A 190 11.48 20.36 17.22
CA GLY A 190 11.99 21.18 18.32
C GLY A 190 12.57 22.49 17.79
N THR A 191 12.51 23.55 18.60
CA THR A 191 12.97 24.91 18.22
C THR A 191 14.46 24.98 17.87
N ASP A 192 15.26 23.99 18.28
CA ASP A 192 16.73 24.05 18.21
C ASP A 192 17.35 22.97 17.29
N SER A 193 16.54 22.13 16.62
CA SER A 193 17.05 21.17 15.63
C SER A 193 15.99 20.72 14.62
N LEU A 194 16.19 21.07 13.34
CA LEU A 194 15.59 20.35 12.22
C LEU A 194 16.34 19.02 12.06
N GLY A 195 15.77 17.93 12.56
CA GLY A 195 16.39 16.61 12.49
C GLY A 195 15.38 15.47 12.50
N LEU A 196 15.63 14.46 11.66
CA LEU A 196 14.96 13.15 11.73
C LEU A 196 15.56 12.37 12.91
N ASN A 197 14.82 12.29 14.02
CA ASN A 197 15.21 11.46 15.16
C ASN A 197 14.55 10.09 15.02
N LEU A 198 15.30 9.11 14.54
CA LEU A 198 14.88 7.70 14.53
C LEU A 198 15.04 7.15 15.95
N SER A 199 14.01 7.31 16.78
CA SER A 199 14.01 6.73 18.12
C SER A 199 13.28 5.38 18.12
N TRP A 200 14.02 4.32 18.36
CA TRP A 200 13.55 2.98 18.65
C TRP A 200 13.26 2.91 20.16
N ARG A 201 12.03 2.55 20.55
CA ARG A 201 11.73 2.22 21.96
C ARG A 201 11.18 0.80 22.02
N TYR A 202 11.95 -0.04 22.71
CA TYR A 202 11.64 -1.42 23.10
C TYR A 202 10.41 -1.49 24.00
#